data_AF-A0A7C5P0Z3-F1
#
_entry.id   AF-A0A7C5P0Z3-F1
#
_cell.length_a   1.000
_cell.length_b   1.000
_cell.length_c   1.000
_cell.angle_alpha   90.00
_cell.angle_beta   90.00
_cell.angle_gamma   90.00
#
_symmetry.space_group_name_H-M   'P 1'
#
loop_
_entity.id
_entity.type
_entity.pdbx_description
1 polymer ?
#
loop_
_entity_poly.entity_id
_entity_poly.type
_entity_poly.pdbx_seq_one_letter_code
_entity_poly.pdbx_strand_id
1 'polypeptide(L)'
;QPVYFDYDSARIRPSEMAKLEAVAAALRGNTKRLVVEGHCDERGTAEYNRALGERRAQAARDELVRLGIDGSRITTASFGKDRPVELGHDEAAWAKNRRCEFVVVGP
;
A
#
# COMPACT_ATOMS: atom_id res chain seq x y z
N GLN A 1 3.73 -6.51 6.88
CA GLN A 1 4.92 -5.76 6.40
C GLN A 1 4.50 -4.84 5.26
N PRO A 2 5.07 -3.64 5.13
CA PRO A 2 4.71 -2.71 4.04
C PRO A 2 5.27 -3.15 2.68
N VAL A 3 4.56 -2.77 1.62
CA VAL A 3 5.03 -2.82 0.23
C VAL A 3 5.54 -1.44 -0.16
N TYR A 4 6.77 -1.35 -0.66
CA TYR A 4 7.39 -0.06 -1.00
C TYR A 4 7.34 0.25 -2.50
N PHE A 5 7.38 1.55 -2.82
CA PHE A 5 7.30 2.06 -4.18
C PHE A 5 8.48 2.97 -4.53
N ASP A 6 8.80 3.02 -5.81
CA ASP A 6 9.74 4.00 -6.34
C ASP A 6 9.14 5.41 -6.30
N TYR A 7 10.01 6.41 -6.45
CA TYR A 7 9.57 7.79 -6.57
C TYR A 7 8.58 7.93 -7.74
N ASP A 8 7.53 8.70 -7.48
CA ASP A 8 6.46 9.00 -8.43
C ASP A 8 5.79 7.79 -9.12
N SER A 9 5.80 6.64 -8.45
CA SER A 9 5.33 5.38 -9.03
C SER A 9 4.29 4.68 -8.15
N ALA A 10 3.32 4.06 -8.81
CA ALA A 10 2.40 3.08 -8.23
C ALA A 10 2.66 1.65 -8.72
N ARG A 11 3.75 1.43 -9.47
CA ARG A 11 4.14 0.11 -9.95
C ARG A 11 4.72 -0.72 -8.80
N ILE A 12 4.17 -1.90 -8.59
CA ILE A 12 4.73 -2.89 -7.67
C ILE A 12 5.99 -3.48 -8.31
N ARG A 13 7.11 -3.40 -7.60
CA ARG A 13 8.37 -4.01 -8.06
C ARG A 13 8.33 -5.53 -7.86
N PRO A 14 9.01 -6.32 -8.71
CA PRO A 14 9.13 -7.76 -8.50
C PRO A 14 9.68 -8.15 -7.12
N SER A 15 10.59 -7.34 -6.54
CA SER A 15 11.15 -7.57 -5.20
C SER A 15 10.13 -7.43 -4.07
N GLU A 16 9.03 -6.71 -4.28
CA GLU A 16 7.96 -6.56 -3.29
C GLU A 16 6.92 -7.69 -3.41
N MET A 17 7.03 -8.53 -4.45
CA MET A 17 5.96 -9.44 -4.83
C MET A 17 5.70 -10.52 -3.76
N ALA A 18 6.79 -11.09 -3.22
CA ALA A 18 6.74 -12.04 -2.11
C ALA A 18 6.00 -11.50 -0.86
N LYS A 19 5.98 -10.18 -0.64
CA LYS A 19 5.26 -9.59 0.50
C LYS A 19 3.75 -9.64 0.29
N LEU A 20 3.26 -9.37 -0.92
CA LEU A 20 1.83 -9.49 -1.23
C LEU A 20 1.39 -10.95 -1.25
N GLU A 21 2.24 -11.87 -1.72
CA GLU A 21 1.97 -13.31 -1.62
C GLU A 21 1.79 -13.74 -0.15
N ALA A 22 2.61 -13.23 0.76
CA ALA A 22 2.47 -13.48 2.19
C ALA A 22 1.16 -12.88 2.76
N VAL A 23 0.77 -11.68 2.33
CA VAL A 23 -0.53 -11.08 2.71
C VAL A 23 -1.68 -11.93 2.21
N ALA A 24 -1.64 -12.37 0.94
CA ALA A 24 -2.66 -13.25 0.37
C ALA A 24 -2.73 -14.58 1.13
N ALA A 25 -1.60 -15.22 1.39
CA ALA A 25 -1.53 -16.46 2.16
C ALA A 25 -2.19 -16.31 3.56
N ALA A 26 -1.95 -15.18 4.24
CA ALA A 26 -2.57 -14.89 5.54
C ALA A 26 -4.10 -14.70 5.48
N LEU A 27 -4.65 -14.35 4.31
CA LEU A 27 -6.09 -14.18 4.10
C LEU A 27 -6.79 -15.47 3.60
N ARG A 28 -6.06 -16.38 2.94
CA ARG A 28 -6.58 -17.59 2.26
C ARG A 28 -7.20 -18.68 3.18
N GLY A 29 -7.23 -18.49 4.49
CA GLY A 29 -7.82 -19.44 5.45
C GLY A 29 -8.84 -18.83 6.39
N ASN A 30 -9.28 -17.59 6.15
CA ASN A 30 -10.23 -16.90 7.01
C ASN A 30 -11.14 -15.97 6.19
N THR A 31 -12.09 -15.32 6.86
CA THR A 31 -13.05 -14.36 6.26
C THR A 31 -12.75 -12.91 6.64
N LYS A 32 -11.56 -12.62 7.17
CA LYS A 32 -11.21 -11.27 7.62
C LYS A 32 -11.19 -10.28 6.46
N ARG A 33 -11.53 -9.03 6.73
CA ARG A 33 -11.44 -7.93 5.76
C ARG A 33 -10.10 -7.24 5.87
N LEU A 34 -9.69 -6.58 4.80
CA LEU A 34 -8.40 -5.90 4.68
C LEU A 34 -8.63 -4.49 4.16
N VAL A 35 -7.99 -3.50 4.79
CA VAL A 35 -7.82 -2.16 4.24
C VAL A 35 -6.38 -2.03 3.75
N VAL A 36 -6.21 -1.62 2.50
CA VAL A 36 -4.91 -1.26 1.93
C VAL A 36 -4.75 0.25 1.99
N GLU A 37 -3.80 0.71 2.79
CA GLU A 37 -3.56 2.15 3.00
C GLU A 37 -2.36 2.60 2.16
N GLY A 38 -2.56 3.55 1.24
CA GLY A 38 -1.51 4.07 0.37
C GLY A 38 -0.93 5.40 0.87
N HIS A 39 0.40 5.45 0.95
CA HIS A 39 1.18 6.57 1.47
C HIS A 39 2.22 7.07 0.44
N CYS A 40 2.60 8.33 0.58
CA CYS A 40 3.60 9.02 -0.22
C CYS A 40 4.62 9.74 0.66
N ASP A 41 5.76 10.09 0.06
CA ASP A 41 6.69 11.05 0.66
C ASP A 41 6.15 12.48 0.54
N GLU A 42 6.85 13.44 1.15
CA GLU A 42 6.35 14.80 1.34
C GLU A 42 6.32 15.66 0.05
N ARG A 43 7.01 15.22 -1.01
CA ARG A 43 7.23 16.00 -2.23
C ARG A 43 5.96 16.07 -3.07
N GLY A 44 5.69 17.23 -3.65
CA GLY A 44 4.47 17.49 -4.44
C GLY A 44 3.27 17.96 -3.59
N THR A 45 2.15 18.25 -4.23
CA THR A 45 0.95 18.78 -3.55
C THR A 45 0.24 17.70 -2.73
N ALA A 46 -0.63 18.12 -1.80
CA ALA A 46 -1.41 17.17 -1.00
C ALA A 46 -2.39 16.38 -1.88
N GLU A 47 -3.03 17.04 -2.84
CA GLU A 47 -3.99 16.46 -3.79
C GLU A 47 -3.30 15.43 -4.68
N TYR A 48 -2.12 15.76 -5.19
CA TYR A 48 -1.33 14.85 -6.01
C TYR A 48 -0.95 13.59 -5.23
N ASN A 49 -0.44 13.76 -4.01
CA ASN A 49 -0.05 12.63 -3.16
C ASN A 49 -1.25 11.79 -2.74
N ARG A 50 -2.42 12.40 -2.53
CA ARG A 50 -3.66 11.65 -2.27
C ARG A 50 -4.05 10.78 -3.47
N ALA A 51 -3.98 11.32 -4.69
CA ALA A 51 -4.22 10.55 -5.91
C ALA A 51 -3.16 9.46 -6.15
N LEU A 52 -1.89 9.73 -5.89
CA LEU A 52 -0.81 8.74 -6.02
C LEU A 52 -0.92 7.62 -4.98
N GLY A 53 -1.24 7.96 -3.73
CA GLY A 53 -1.48 6.97 -2.69
C GLY A 53 -2.67 6.08 -3.01
N GLU A 54 -3.75 6.62 -3.57
CA GLU A 54 -4.90 5.82 -4.02
C GLU A 54 -4.50 4.84 -5.13
N ARG A 55 -3.73 5.30 -6.13
CA ARG A 55 -3.20 4.43 -7.20
C ARG A 55 -2.34 3.29 -6.64
N ARG A 56 -1.52 3.56 -5.63
CA ARG A 56 -0.70 2.53 -4.95
C ARG A 56 -1.56 1.50 -4.23
N ALA A 57 -2.56 1.96 -3.48
CA ALA A 57 -3.48 1.08 -2.77
C ALA A 57 -4.28 0.20 -3.74
N GLN A 58 -4.76 0.77 -4.84
CA GLN A 58 -5.47 0.04 -5.90
C GLN A 58 -4.56 -1.01 -6.56
N ALA A 59 -3.31 -0.66 -6.90
CA ALA A 59 -2.37 -1.60 -7.49
C ALA A 59 -2.12 -2.82 -6.58
N ALA A 60 -1.93 -2.60 -5.28
CA ALA A 60 -1.76 -3.67 -4.30
C ALA A 60 -3.05 -4.49 -4.12
N ARG A 61 -4.22 -3.86 -4.10
CA ARG A 61 -5.52 -4.56 -4.10
C ARG A 61 -5.68 -5.47 -5.32
N ASP A 62 -5.41 -4.96 -6.52
CA ASP A 62 -5.60 -5.71 -7.76
C ASP A 62 -4.65 -6.90 -7.84
N GLU A 63 -3.44 -6.75 -7.32
CA GLU A 63 -2.51 -7.88 -7.20
C GLU A 63 -2.99 -8.93 -6.20
N LEU A 64 -3.52 -8.53 -5.03
CA LEU A 64 -4.12 -9.48 -4.08
C LEU A 64 -5.32 -10.21 -4.69
N VAL A 65 -6.11 -9.54 -5.53
CA VAL A 65 -7.20 -10.16 -6.30
C VAL A 65 -6.66 -11.15 -7.34
N ARG A 66 -5.59 -10.81 -8.07
CA ARG A 66 -4.89 -11.75 -8.97
C ARG A 66 -4.36 -12.98 -8.23
N LEU A 67 -3.92 -12.80 -6.99
CA LEU A 67 -3.54 -13.87 -6.08
C LEU A 67 -4.76 -14.62 -5.49
N GLY A 68 -5.98 -14.38 -5.95
CA GLY A 68 -7.17 -15.16 -5.61
C GLY A 68 -7.85 -14.77 -4.30
N ILE A 69 -7.55 -13.58 -3.75
CA ILE A 69 -8.36 -13.03 -2.65
C ILE A 69 -9.61 -12.38 -3.23
N ASP A 70 -10.77 -12.66 -2.63
CA ASP A 70 -12.01 -11.99 -3.01
C ASP A 70 -11.87 -10.47 -2.79
N GLY A 71 -12.00 -9.71 -3.89
CA GLY A 71 -11.90 -8.25 -3.89
C GLY A 71 -12.98 -7.56 -3.06
N SER A 72 -14.09 -8.24 -2.72
CA SER A 72 -15.11 -7.72 -1.80
C SER A 72 -14.60 -7.59 -0.36
N ARG A 73 -13.55 -8.34 -0.01
CA ARG A 73 -12.91 -8.31 1.31
C ARG A 73 -11.84 -7.23 1.44
N ILE A 74 -11.49 -6.55 0.35
CA ILE A 74 -10.39 -5.59 0.28
C ILE A 74 -10.91 -4.20 -0.09
N THR A 75 -10.73 -3.25 0.82
CA THR A 75 -10.96 -1.82 0.56
C THR A 75 -9.64 -1.07 0.47
N THR A 76 -9.65 0.09 -0.19
CA THR A 76 -8.49 0.98 -0.30
C THR A 76 -8.74 2.26 0.49
N ALA A 77 -7.65 2.86 0.95
CA ALA A 77 -7.64 4.21 1.49
C ALA A 77 -6.32 4.89 1.10
N SER A 78 -6.35 6.20 0.93
CA SER A 78 -5.14 6.99 0.74
C SER A 78 -4.97 8.04 1.82
N PHE A 79 -3.77 8.07 2.40
CA PHE A 79 -3.33 9.13 3.30
C PHE A 79 -2.38 10.11 2.62
N GLY A 80 -2.03 9.90 1.35
CA GLY A 80 -1.03 10.70 0.66
C GLY A 80 0.20 10.89 1.52
N LYS A 81 0.58 12.14 1.78
CA LYS A 81 1.73 12.51 2.62
C LYS A 81 1.39 12.81 4.08
N ASP A 82 0.14 12.62 4.49
CA ASP A 82 -0.39 13.09 5.78
C ASP A 82 -0.02 12.16 6.95
N ARG A 83 0.49 10.96 6.67
CA ARG A 83 0.92 9.95 7.67
C ARG A 83 2.31 9.39 7.37
N PRO A 84 3.38 10.20 7.51
CA PRO A 84 4.75 9.73 7.35
C PRO A 84 5.11 8.75 8.48
N VAL A 85 5.87 7.70 8.14
CA VAL A 85 6.49 6.80 9.14
C VAL A 85 7.87 7.31 9.55
N GLU A 86 8.54 8.03 8.65
CA GLU A 86 9.81 8.71 8.92
C GLU A 86 9.65 10.20 8.65
N LEU A 87 10.13 11.03 9.58
CA LEU A 87 10.01 12.49 9.51
C LEU A 87 11.22 13.17 8.84
N GLY A 88 12.23 12.40 8.41
CA GLY A 88 13.39 12.93 7.72
C GLY A 88 13.04 13.52 6.35
N HIS A 89 13.84 14.49 5.93
CA HIS A 89 13.69 15.23 4.67
C HIS A 89 14.74 14.79 3.63
N ASP A 90 14.98 13.48 3.55
CA ASP A 90 15.98 12.87 2.69
C ASP A 90 15.44 11.60 2.01
N GLU A 91 16.20 11.08 1.05
CA GLU A 91 15.76 9.92 0.28
C GLU A 91 15.62 8.65 1.14
N ALA A 92 16.37 8.53 2.24
CA ALA A 92 16.25 7.40 3.15
C ALA A 92 14.89 7.39 3.87
N ALA A 93 14.42 8.56 4.32
CA ALA A 93 13.08 8.72 4.89
C ALA A 93 11.99 8.60 3.81
N TRP A 94 12.16 9.27 2.67
CA TRP A 94 11.17 9.25 1.58
C TRP A 94 10.93 7.83 1.06
N ALA A 95 11.97 7.02 0.90
CA ALA A 95 11.84 5.63 0.47
C ALA A 95 10.97 4.79 1.41
N LYS A 96 11.05 5.03 2.72
CA LYS A 96 10.19 4.36 3.72
C LYS A 96 8.76 4.91 3.70
N ASN A 97 8.57 6.19 3.37
CA ASN A 97 7.24 6.81 3.31
C ASN A 97 6.41 6.42 2.07
N ARG A 98 7.06 6.08 0.95
CA ARG A 98 6.40 5.57 -0.27
C ARG A 98 5.99 4.12 -0.11
N ARG A 99 4.85 3.86 0.53
CA ARG A 99 4.43 2.50 0.89
C ARG A 99 2.93 2.25 0.82
N CYS A 100 2.56 0.98 0.81
CA CYS A 100 1.25 0.49 1.21
C CYS A 100 1.34 -0.27 2.53
N GLU A 101 0.40 -0.01 3.43
CA GLU A 101 0.16 -0.79 4.64
C GLU A 101 -1.10 -1.66 4.49
N PHE A 102 -1.14 -2.75 5.24
CA PHE A 102 -2.15 -3.80 5.14
C PHE A 102 -2.79 -4.00 6.51
N VAL A 103 -3.95 -3.37 6.72
CA VAL A 103 -4.65 -3.36 8.02
C VAL A 103 -5.77 -4.38 7.98
N VAL A 104 -5.64 -5.45 8.76
CA VAL A 104 -6.69 -6.46 8.89
C VAL A 104 -7.80 -5.92 9.79
N VAL A 105 -9.00 -5.81 9.25
CA VAL A 105 -10.19 -5.41 9.98
C VAL A 105 -10.86 -6.68 10.51
N GLY A 106 -10.91 -6.80 11.84
CA GLY A 106 -11.63 -7.88 12.51
C GLY A 106 -13.14 -7.81 12.28
N PRO A 107 -13.88 -8.91 12.49
CA PRO A 107 -15.30 -8.83 12.79
C PRO A 107 -15.55 -8.03 14.08
#